data_AF-A0AAT9HBD7-F1
#
_entry.id   AF-A0AAT9HBD7-F1
#
_cell.length_a   1.000
_cell.length_b   1.000
_cell.length_c   1.000
_cell.angle_alpha   90.00
_cell.angle_beta   90.00
_cell.angle_gamma   90.00
#
_symmetry.space_group_name_H-M   'P 1'
#
loop_
_entity.id
_entity.type
_entity.pdbx_description
1 polymer ?
#
loop_
_entity_poly.entity_id
_entity_poly.type
_entity_poly.pdbx_seq_one_letter_code
_entity_poly.pdbx_strand_id
1 'polypeptide(L)'
;MPPLTAGALRAAQRAAGNAAVTRMIARRVRPAPAPEQGDTGVNEVLRSGGTPLAGPVRQEMEARFRADFSAVRLHTGPSAARSARAIGARAYTSGSHVVLGDGGGDTHPRP
;
A
#
# COMPACT_ATOMS: atom_id res chain seq x y z
N MET A 1 53.16 -7.72 -25.76
CA MET A 1 51.85 -8.36 -26.01
C MET A 1 51.92 -9.79 -25.48
N PRO A 2 51.29 -10.13 -24.34
CA PRO A 2 51.28 -11.51 -23.85
C PRO A 2 50.47 -12.41 -24.81
N PRO A 3 50.88 -13.67 -25.05
CA PRO A 3 50.18 -14.56 -25.97
C PRO A 3 48.82 -14.97 -25.41
N LEU A 4 47.79 -14.93 -26.25
CA LEU A 4 46.46 -15.45 -25.91
C LEU A 4 46.56 -16.97 -25.74
N THR A 5 46.52 -17.45 -24.50
CA THR A 5 46.56 -18.88 -24.20
C THR A 5 45.20 -19.52 -24.49
N ALA A 6 45.19 -20.82 -24.84
CA ALA A 6 43.94 -21.58 -25.08
C ALA A 6 42.99 -21.54 -23.85
N GLY A 7 43.55 -21.40 -22.64
CA GLY A 7 42.79 -21.21 -21.40
C GLY A 7 42.08 -19.85 -21.34
N ALA A 8 42.74 -18.78 -21.76
CA ALA A 8 42.14 -17.44 -21.85
C ALA A 8 41.01 -17.39 -22.89
N LEU A 9 41.17 -18.08 -24.03
CA LEU A 9 40.13 -18.17 -25.06
C LEU A 9 38.89 -18.92 -24.56
N ARG A 10 39.06 -20.04 -23.84
CA ARG A 10 37.95 -20.81 -23.24
C ARG A 10 37.26 -20.06 -22.10
N ALA A 11 38.01 -19.29 -21.32
CA ALA A 11 37.44 -18.42 -20.29
C ALA A 11 36.57 -17.31 -20.92
N ALA A 12 37.07 -16.67 -21.98
CA ALA A 12 36.33 -15.65 -22.74
C ALA A 12 35.07 -16.23 -23.39
N GLN A 13 35.16 -17.43 -24.00
CA GLN A 13 34.02 -18.10 -24.61
C GLN A 13 32.94 -18.45 -23.57
N ARG A 14 33.32 -18.92 -22.37
CA ARG A 14 32.38 -19.17 -21.27
C ARG A 14 31.75 -17.87 -20.76
N ALA A 15 32.52 -16.80 -20.63
CA ALA A 15 31.99 -15.50 -20.22
C ALA A 15 30.98 -14.95 -21.23
N ALA A 16 31.27 -15.07 -22.53
CA ALA A 16 30.35 -14.69 -23.60
C ALA A 16 29.07 -15.55 -23.61
N GLY A 17 29.21 -16.86 -23.38
CA GLY A 17 28.07 -17.78 -23.24
C GLY A 17 27.17 -17.43 -22.05
N ASN A 18 27.75 -17.20 -20.88
CA ASN A 18 27.01 -16.81 -19.68
C ASN A 18 26.27 -15.48 -19.89
N ALA A 19 26.91 -14.49 -20.53
CA ALA A 19 26.29 -13.21 -20.84
C ALA A 19 25.08 -13.36 -21.79
N ALA A 20 25.15 -14.26 -22.77
CA ALA A 20 24.01 -14.56 -23.65
C ALA A 20 22.84 -15.21 -22.90
N VAL A 21 23.13 -16.14 -21.97
CA VAL A 21 22.11 -16.77 -21.11
C VAL A 21 21.45 -15.74 -20.20
N THR A 22 22.22 -14.85 -19.55
CA THR A 22 21.68 -13.76 -18.73
C THR A 22 20.74 -12.85 -19.53
N ARG A 23 21.10 -12.50 -20.76
CA ARG A 23 20.23 -11.70 -21.65
C ARG A 23 18.95 -12.45 -22.05
N MET A 24 19.02 -13.76 -22.26
CA MET A 24 17.86 -14.57 -22.61
C MET A 24 16.88 -14.68 -21.44
N ILE A 25 17.39 -14.88 -20.21
CA ILE A 25 16.58 -14.87 -18.99
C ILE A 25 15.96 -13.50 -18.78
N ALA A 26 16.72 -12.42 -18.91
CA ALA A 26 16.22 -11.05 -18.79
C ALA A 26 15.16 -10.68 -19.84
N ARG A 27 15.21 -11.26 -21.06
CA ARG A 27 14.19 -11.06 -22.09
C ARG A 27 12.91 -11.87 -21.87
N ARG A 28 13.00 -13.05 -21.24
CA ARG A 28 11.82 -13.90 -20.92
C ARG A 28 11.11 -13.44 -19.67
N VAL A 29 11.86 -12.96 -18.69
CA VAL A 29 11.32 -12.28 -17.51
C VAL A 29 11.10 -10.83 -17.91
N ARG A 30 10.06 -10.57 -18.69
CA ARG A 30 9.44 -9.25 -18.64
C ARG A 30 8.97 -9.14 -17.19
N PRO A 31 9.52 -8.25 -16.35
CA PRO A 31 8.90 -8.04 -15.06
C PRO A 31 7.45 -7.75 -15.38
N ALA A 32 6.53 -8.59 -14.88
CA ALA A 32 5.18 -8.12 -14.68
C ALA A 32 5.33 -6.75 -14.00
N PRO A 33 4.58 -5.71 -14.39
CA PRO A 33 4.57 -4.51 -13.57
C PRO A 33 4.41 -5.02 -12.15
N ALA A 34 5.40 -4.72 -11.29
CA ALA A 34 5.23 -4.99 -9.87
C ALA A 34 3.84 -4.44 -9.56
N PRO A 35 2.97 -5.18 -8.83
CA PRO A 35 1.73 -4.58 -8.36
C PRO A 35 2.19 -3.26 -7.80
N GLU A 36 1.69 -2.16 -8.40
CA GLU A 36 2.27 -0.86 -8.15
C GLU A 36 2.44 -0.81 -6.64
N GLN A 37 3.69 -0.69 -6.16
CA GLN A 37 3.91 -0.28 -4.78
C GLN A 37 3.49 1.19 -4.75
N GLY A 38 2.26 1.42 -5.18
CA GLY A 38 1.60 2.65 -5.43
C GLY A 38 1.36 3.17 -4.05
N ASP A 39 1.77 4.42 -3.87
CA ASP A 39 1.52 5.15 -2.66
C ASP A 39 0.06 4.89 -2.23
N THR A 40 -0.09 4.13 -1.14
CA THR A 40 -1.40 3.77 -0.61
C THR A 40 -2.15 5.00 -0.11
N GLY A 41 -1.49 6.17 -0.05
CA GLY A 41 -2.04 7.41 0.45
C GLY A 41 -2.38 7.36 1.93
N VAL A 42 -2.04 6.27 2.64
CA VAL A 42 -2.39 6.07 4.05
C VAL A 42 -1.79 7.20 4.89
N ASN A 43 -0.51 7.51 4.70
CA ASN A 43 0.15 8.56 5.47
C ASN A 43 -0.40 9.96 5.13
N GLU A 44 -0.76 10.21 3.88
CA GLU A 44 -1.42 11.45 3.46
C GLU A 44 -2.78 11.62 4.14
N VAL A 45 -3.63 10.59 4.09
CA VAL A 45 -4.96 10.61 4.71
C VAL A 45 -4.86 10.78 6.22
N LEU A 46 -3.98 10.04 6.90
CA LEU A 46 -3.83 10.14 8.36
C LEU A 46 -3.30 11.50 8.82
N ARG A 47 -2.52 12.20 7.97
CA ARG A 47 -2.05 13.57 8.23
C ARG A 47 -3.09 14.63 7.87
N SER A 48 -4.08 14.31 7.04
CA SER A 48 -5.24 15.18 6.88
C SER A 48 -5.98 15.25 8.22
N GLY A 49 -6.51 16.41 8.62
CA GLY A 49 -7.01 16.59 9.99
C GLY A 49 -8.18 15.66 10.38
N GLY A 50 -8.88 15.09 9.39
CA GLY A 50 -10.13 14.36 9.57
C GLY A 50 -11.21 15.19 10.28
N THR A 51 -12.36 14.57 10.52
CA THR A 51 -13.47 15.18 11.26
C THR A 51 -13.64 14.47 12.60
N PRO A 52 -13.81 15.16 13.74
CA PRO A 52 -14.17 14.49 14.98
C PRO A 52 -15.46 13.66 14.83
N LEU A 53 -15.60 12.61 15.64
CA LEU A 53 -16.88 11.91 15.73
C LEU A 53 -18.01 12.87 16.10
N ALA A 54 -19.17 12.70 15.46
CA ALA A 54 -20.37 13.43 15.79
C ALA A 54 -20.71 13.21 17.27
N GLY A 55 -21.13 14.27 17.97
CA GLY A 55 -21.37 14.25 19.41
C GLY A 55 -22.20 13.06 19.90
N PRO A 56 -23.36 12.74 19.29
CA PRO A 56 -24.17 11.59 19.69
C PRO A 56 -23.46 10.24 19.53
N VAL A 57 -22.76 10.03 18.39
CA VAL A 57 -22.01 8.79 18.13
C VAL A 57 -20.85 8.66 19.11
N ARG A 58 -20.15 9.76 19.38
CA ARG A 58 -19.04 9.77 20.35
C ARG A 58 -19.55 9.36 21.74
N GLN A 59 -20.61 10.00 22.23
CA GLN A 59 -21.19 9.71 23.55
C GLN A 59 -21.68 8.27 23.66
N GLU A 60 -22.32 7.74 22.61
CA GLU A 60 -22.76 6.34 22.58
C GLU A 60 -21.58 5.38 22.69
N MET A 61 -20.49 5.62 21.96
CA MET A 61 -19.28 4.79 22.01
C MET A 61 -18.57 4.93 23.37
N GLU A 62 -18.44 6.15 23.90
CA GLU A 62 -17.86 6.39 25.22
C GLU A 62 -18.64 5.66 26.33
N ALA A 63 -19.97 5.68 26.28
CA ALA A 63 -20.82 4.98 27.23
C ALA A 63 -20.68 3.45 27.14
N ARG A 64 -20.60 2.90 25.91
CA ARG A 64 -20.48 1.45 25.68
C ARG A 64 -19.12 0.90 26.07
N PHE A 65 -18.05 1.61 25.70
CA PHE A 65 -16.68 1.14 25.86
C PHE A 65 -15.99 1.69 27.12
N ARG A 66 -16.62 2.64 27.83
CA ARG A 66 -16.05 3.31 29.01
C ARG A 66 -14.64 3.87 28.75
N ALA A 67 -14.44 4.45 27.58
CA ALA A 67 -13.18 5.04 27.14
C ALA A 67 -13.44 6.39 26.47
N ASP A 68 -12.42 7.24 26.36
CA ASP A 68 -12.50 8.55 25.72
C ASP A 68 -12.35 8.41 24.19
N PHE A 69 -13.33 8.92 23.42
CA PHE A 69 -13.32 8.93 21.96
C PHE A 69 -13.12 10.34 21.39
N SER A 70 -12.80 11.33 22.22
CA SER A 70 -12.59 12.73 21.83
C SER A 70 -11.45 12.93 20.81
N ALA A 71 -10.44 12.06 20.87
CA ALA A 71 -9.31 12.07 19.95
C ALA A 71 -9.60 11.41 18.60
N VAL A 72 -10.75 10.72 18.44
CA VAL A 72 -11.04 9.96 17.23
C VAL A 72 -11.37 10.87 16.06
N ARG A 73 -10.66 10.68 14.94
CA ARG A 73 -10.85 11.38 13.66
C ARG A 73 -11.37 10.44 12.60
N LEU A 74 -12.44 10.84 11.95
CA LEU A 74 -13.05 10.16 10.83
C LEU A 74 -12.57 10.80 9.52
N HIS A 75 -12.05 9.97 8.61
CA HIS A 75 -11.64 10.38 7.28
C HIS A 75 -12.60 9.78 6.26
N THR A 76 -13.20 10.64 5.45
CA THR A 76 -14.12 10.27 4.37
C THR A 76 -13.78 11.03 3.09
N GLY A 77 -14.45 10.69 1.99
CA GLY A 77 -14.25 11.34 0.70
C GLY A 77 -13.22 10.65 -0.21
N PRO A 78 -12.88 11.26 -1.36
CA PRO A 78 -12.15 10.57 -2.43
C PRO A 78 -10.77 10.04 -2.03
N SER A 79 -10.02 10.79 -1.22
CA SER A 79 -8.68 10.36 -0.78
C SER A 79 -8.74 9.19 0.19
N ALA A 80 -9.67 9.23 1.16
CA ALA A 80 -9.93 8.12 2.08
C ALA A 80 -10.36 6.85 1.34
N ALA A 81 -11.28 6.98 0.38
CA ALA A 81 -11.75 5.87 -0.46
C ALA A 81 -10.64 5.25 -1.31
N ARG A 82 -9.82 6.08 -1.94
CA ARG A 82 -8.65 5.60 -2.68
C ARG A 82 -7.68 4.85 -1.76
N SER A 83 -7.42 5.39 -0.57
CA SER A 83 -6.49 4.78 0.38
C SER A 83 -6.99 3.44 0.90
N ALA A 84 -8.26 3.35 1.30
CA ALA A 84 -8.87 2.10 1.74
C ALA A 84 -8.84 1.03 0.63
N ARG A 85 -9.17 1.43 -0.61
CA ARG A 85 -9.11 0.52 -1.77
C ARG A 85 -7.69 0.05 -2.08
N ALA A 86 -6.69 0.92 -1.95
CA ALA A 86 -5.28 0.59 -2.22
C ALA A 86 -4.75 -0.51 -1.30
N ILE A 87 -5.28 -0.62 -0.08
CA ILE A 87 -4.95 -1.70 0.86
C ILE A 87 -5.95 -2.86 0.85
N GLY A 88 -6.91 -2.86 -0.08
CA GLY A 88 -7.92 -3.92 -0.19
C GLY A 88 -8.98 -3.91 0.92
N ALA A 89 -9.20 -2.77 1.59
CA ALA A 89 -10.15 -2.63 2.68
C ALA A 89 -11.36 -1.76 2.29
N ARG A 90 -12.51 -2.01 2.94
CA ARG A 90 -13.67 -1.10 2.88
C ARG A 90 -13.57 0.05 3.88
N ALA A 91 -12.90 -0.20 4.99
CA ALA A 91 -12.55 0.77 6.01
C ALA A 91 -11.35 0.23 6.81
N TYR A 92 -10.58 1.11 7.43
CA TYR A 92 -9.50 0.71 8.33
C TYR A 92 -9.32 1.71 9.47
N THR A 93 -8.62 1.27 10.52
CA THR A 93 -8.29 2.09 11.69
C THR A 93 -6.78 2.14 11.90
N SER A 94 -6.26 3.30 12.30
CA SER A 94 -4.87 3.48 12.69
C SER A 94 -4.77 4.49 13.83
N GLY A 95 -4.38 4.04 15.03
CA GLY A 95 -4.43 4.87 16.23
C GLY A 95 -5.84 5.44 16.46
N SER A 96 -5.94 6.76 16.65
CA SER A 96 -7.22 7.46 16.80
C SER A 96 -7.85 7.87 15.46
N HIS A 97 -7.53 7.19 14.35
CA HIS A 97 -8.09 7.50 13.04
C HIS A 97 -8.93 6.34 12.51
N VAL A 98 -10.10 6.67 11.96
CA VAL A 98 -10.99 5.77 11.23
C VAL A 98 -11.08 6.28 9.79
N VAL A 99 -10.72 5.46 8.81
CA VAL A 99 -10.78 5.80 7.39
C VAL A 99 -11.87 4.97 6.74
N LEU A 100 -12.88 5.64 6.19
CA LEU A 100 -13.97 4.97 5.46
C LEU A 100 -13.71 5.04 3.96
N GLY A 101 -13.75 3.87 3.33
CA GLY A 101 -13.77 3.75 1.88
C GLY A 101 -15.17 3.59 1.31
N ASP A 102 -15.24 3.24 0.04
CA ASP A 102 -16.53 3.10 -0.67
C ASP A 102 -17.40 2.04 0.01
N GLY A 103 -18.63 2.42 0.36
CA GLY A 103 -19.58 1.53 1.02
C GLY A 103 -19.23 1.16 2.47
N GLY A 104 -18.25 1.81 3.09
CA GLY A 104 -17.93 1.64 4.52
C GLY A 104 -18.73 2.55 5.47
N GLY A 105 -19.59 3.40 4.92
CA GLY A 105 -20.45 4.33 5.66
C GLY A 105 -21.92 4.12 5.34
N ASP A 106 -22.35 2.87 5.20
CA ASP A 106 -23.76 2.52 5.15
C ASP A 106 -24.50 3.20 6.30
N THR A 107 -25.34 4.17 5.96
CA THR A 107 -26.14 4.91 6.92
C THR A 107 -27.14 3.93 7.52
N HIS A 108 -26.94 3.49 8.76
CA HIS A 108 -27.98 2.77 9.49
C HIS A 108 -29.17 3.73 9.68
N PRO A 109 -30.30 3.54 8.98
CA PRO A 109 -31.50 4.34 9.26
C PRO A 109 -31.99 3.89 10.64
N ARG A 110 -32.20 4.84 11.55
CA ARG A 110 -32.80 4.51 12.85
C ARG A 110 -34.21 3.95 12.64
N PRO A 111 -34.63 2.92 13.40
CA PRO A 111 -36.05 2.61 13.54
C PRO A 111 -36.80 3.72 14.27
#